data_AF-A0A7H4P3M9-F1
#
_entry.id   AF-A0A7H4P3M9-F1
#
_cell.length_a   1.000
_cell.length_b   1.000
_cell.length_c   1.000
_cell.angle_alpha   90.00
_cell.angle_beta   90.00
_cell.angle_gamma   90.00
#
_symmetry.space_group_name_H-M   'P 1'
#
loop_
_entity.id
_entity.type
_entity.pdbx_description
1 polymer ?
#
loop_
_entity_poly.entity_id
_entity_poly.type
_entity_poly.pdbx_seq_one_letter_code
_entity_poly.pdbx_strand_id
1 'polypeptide(L)'
;MKKTLVFATVAVLSASSLLPAEAALTVSRSRVIVNEGDKSVSMSVTNRNTQEPYLAQTWIEDETEAKVTSPLMVLPTGAAH
;
A
#
# COMPACT_ATOMS: atom_id res chain seq x y z
N MET A 1 12.74 23.52 35.13
CA MET A 1 13.48 22.37 34.58
C MET A 1 12.54 21.26 34.10
N LYS A 2 11.72 20.63 34.96
CA LYS A 2 10.79 19.55 34.55
C LYS A 2 9.79 19.94 33.45
N LYS A 3 9.16 21.13 33.55
CA LYS A 3 8.24 21.65 32.52
C LYS A 3 8.93 21.87 31.18
N THR A 4 10.13 22.46 31.19
CA THR A 4 10.95 22.67 29.98
C THR A 4 11.32 21.35 29.31
N LEU A 5 11.64 20.32 30.10
CA LEU A 5 11.90 18.98 29.60
C LEU A 5 10.67 18.37 28.93
N VAL A 6 9.48 18.50 29.55
CA VAL A 6 8.21 18.04 28.95
C VAL A 6 7.91 18.77 27.65
N PHE A 7 8.07 20.10 27.60
CA PHE A 7 7.86 20.87 26.36
C PHE A 7 8.83 20.46 25.25
N ALA A 8 10.10 20.22 25.59
CA ALA A 8 11.09 19.72 24.64
C ALA A 8 10.72 18.33 24.11
N THR A 9 10.29 17.40 24.97
CA THR A 9 9.86 16.06 24.56
C THR A 9 8.64 16.10 23.65
N VAL A 10 7.63 16.92 23.97
CA VAL A 10 6.42 17.08 23.14
C VAL A 10 6.77 17.67 21.78
N ALA A 11 7.67 18.66 21.73
CA ALA A 11 8.13 19.24 20.47
C ALA A 11 8.85 18.21 19.58
N VAL A 12 9.73 17.38 20.17
CA VAL A 12 10.44 16.32 19.43
C VAL A 12 9.48 15.24 18.91
N LEU A 13 8.53 14.78 19.73
CA LEU A 13 7.53 13.80 19.27
C LEU A 13 6.65 14.37 18.15
N SER A 14 6.22 15.63 18.26
CA SER A 14 5.38 16.28 17.23
C SER A 14 6.12 16.47 15.91
N ALA A 15 7.44 16.63 15.92
CA ALA A 15 8.22 16.71 14.69
C ALA A 15 8.33 15.36 13.95
N SER A 16 8.26 14.24 14.69
CA SER A 16 8.41 12.89 14.11
C SER A 16 7.19 12.41 13.30
N SER A 17 6.02 13.02 13.47
CA SER A 17 4.81 12.70 12.68
C SER A 17 4.80 13.31 11.28
N LEU A 18 5.78 14.15 10.94
CA LEU A 18 5.91 14.79 9.63
C LEU A 18 6.72 13.97 8.62
N LEU A 19 7.13 12.75 8.96
CA LEU A 19 7.91 11.92 8.04
C LEU A 19 7.02 11.52 6.84
N PRO A 20 7.45 11.81 5.59
CA PRO A 20 6.72 11.34 4.42
C PRO A 20 6.78 9.82 4.35
N ALA A 21 5.65 9.20 4.04
CA ALA A 21 5.62 7.78 3.70
C ALA A 21 6.17 7.61 2.28
N GLU A 22 7.40 7.12 2.17
CA GLU A 22 8.02 6.78 0.89
C GLU A 22 7.48 5.42 0.41
N ALA A 23 6.78 5.42 -0.73
CA ALA A 23 6.28 4.21 -1.37
C ALA A 23 6.84 4.12 -2.79
N ALA A 24 7.72 3.14 -3.03
CA ALA A 24 8.30 2.90 -4.35
C ALA A 24 7.24 2.40 -5.34
N LEU A 25 6.30 1.57 -4.91
CA LEU A 25 5.22 1.05 -5.74
C LEU A 25 3.97 1.92 -5.62
N THR A 26 3.37 2.29 -6.75
CA THR A 26 2.07 2.97 -6.78
C THR A 26 1.08 2.24 -7.67
N VAL A 27 -0.16 2.19 -7.20
CA VAL A 27 -1.31 1.63 -7.94
C VAL A 27 -2.03 2.75 -8.69
N SER A 28 -2.48 2.49 -9.92
CA SER A 28 -3.17 3.46 -10.79
C SER A 28 -4.46 4.07 -10.22
N ARG A 29 -5.09 3.45 -9.22
CA ARG A 29 -6.36 3.90 -8.61
C ARG A 29 -6.56 3.37 -7.20
N SER A 30 -7.43 4.02 -6.42
CA SER A 30 -7.77 3.62 -5.04
C SER A 30 -8.96 2.65 -4.92
N ARG A 31 -9.70 2.43 -6.01
CA ARG A 31 -10.87 1.53 -6.04
C ARG A 31 -11.01 0.82 -7.37
N VAL A 32 -11.41 -0.44 -7.31
CA VAL A 32 -11.76 -1.29 -8.46
C VAL A 32 -13.27 -1.51 -8.48
N ILE A 33 -13.92 -1.30 -9.63
CA ILE A 33 -15.30 -1.70 -9.89
C ILE A 33 -15.25 -2.81 -10.94
N VAL A 34 -15.87 -3.96 -10.64
CA VAL A 34 -16.01 -5.10 -11.57
C VAL A 34 -17.46 -5.12 -12.02
N ASN A 35 -17.72 -4.92 -13.32
CA ASN A 35 -19.08 -4.98 -13.84
C ASN A 35 -19.48 -6.44 -14.06
N GLU A 36 -20.78 -6.74 -13.93
CA GLU A 36 -21.34 -8.10 -14.01
C GLU A 36 -20.97 -8.85 -15.32
N GLY A 37 -20.80 -8.14 -16.43
CA GLY A 37 -20.40 -8.73 -17.72
C GLY A 37 -18.89 -8.86 -17.93
N ASP A 38 -18.07 -8.25 -17.08
CA ASP A 38 -16.62 -8.21 -17.25
C ASP A 38 -15.97 -9.45 -16.62
N LYS A 39 -15.23 -10.22 -17.42
CA LYS A 39 -14.49 -11.40 -16.93
C LYS A 39 -13.27 -11.05 -16.10
N SER A 40 -12.75 -9.83 -16.26
CA SER A 40 -11.55 -9.34 -15.60
C SER A 40 -11.48 -7.83 -15.65
N VAL A 41 -10.79 -7.24 -14.69
CA VAL A 41 -10.41 -5.83 -14.71
C VAL A 41 -8.92 -5.70 -14.45
N SER A 42 -8.24 -4.86 -15.24
CA SER A 42 -6.80 -4.64 -15.08
C SER A 42 -6.52 -3.47 -14.16
N MET A 43 -5.35 -3.51 -13.53
CA MET A 43 -4.84 -2.43 -12.69
C MET A 43 -3.32 -2.35 -12.88
N SER A 44 -2.80 -1.14 -13.07
CA SER A 44 -1.36 -0.93 -13.23
C SER A 44 -0.70 -0.66 -11.87
N VAL A 45 0.44 -1.32 -11.67
CA VAL A 45 1.39 -1.07 -10.57
C VAL A 45 2.67 -0.51 -11.19
N THR A 46 3.14 0.62 -10.69
CA THR A 46 4.36 1.29 -11.20
C THR A 46 5.38 1.39 -10.09
N ASN A 47 6.60 0.91 -10.32
CA ASN A 47 7.75 1.26 -9.50
C ASN A 47 8.25 2.65 -9.89
N ARG A 48 8.15 3.62 -8.98
CA ARG A 48 8.65 4.98 -9.14
C ARG A 48 10.09 5.15 -8.68
N ASN A 49 10.66 4.16 -7.99
CA ASN A 49 12.08 4.14 -7.72
C ASN A 49 12.83 3.80 -9.01
N THR A 50 13.63 4.75 -9.49
CA THR A 50 14.43 4.60 -10.72
C THR A 50 15.78 3.93 -10.48
N GLN A 51 16.13 3.66 -9.22
CA GLN A 51 17.43 3.12 -8.81
C GLN A 51 17.36 1.62 -8.53
N GLU A 52 16.27 1.14 -7.93
CA GLU A 52 16.16 -0.24 -7.45
C GLU A 52 14.92 -0.95 -8.00
N PRO A 53 15.02 -2.24 -8.39
CA PRO A 53 13.87 -3.08 -8.70
C PRO A 53 13.17 -3.56 -7.42
N TYR A 54 11.84 -3.66 -7.46
CA TYR A 54 11.03 -4.12 -6.33
C TYR A 54 10.16 -5.31 -6.71
N LEU A 55 10.05 -6.27 -5.79
CA LEU A 55 9.11 -7.38 -5.91
C LEU A 55 7.69 -6.90 -5.60
N ALA A 56 6.75 -7.22 -6.49
CA ALA A 56 5.32 -7.02 -6.25
C ALA A 56 4.62 -8.38 -6.08
N GLN A 57 3.82 -8.49 -5.02
CA GLN A 57 2.93 -9.62 -4.77
C GLN A 57 1.52 -9.08 -4.56
N THR A 58 0.51 -9.86 -4.97
CA THR A 58 -0.89 -9.44 -4.88
C THR A 58 -1.75 -10.54 -4.29
N TRP A 59 -2.72 -10.14 -3.47
CA TRP A 59 -3.78 -10.99 -2.95
C TRP A 59 -5.02 -10.14 -2.65
N ILE A 60 -6.15 -10.80 -2.39
CA ILE A 60 -7.40 -10.17 -1.95
C ILE A 60 -7.70 -10.70 -0.55
N GLU A 61 -8.20 -9.83 0.31
CA GLU A 61 -8.67 -10.16 1.65
C GLU A 61 -10.16 -9.88 1.76
N ASP A 62 -10.84 -10.63 2.62
CA ASP A 62 -12.20 -10.31 3.05
C ASP A 62 -12.20 -9.31 4.23
N GLU A 63 -13.38 -8.97 4.75
CA GLU A 63 -13.54 -8.04 5.87
C GLU A 63 -12.96 -8.56 7.20
N THR A 64 -12.62 -9.84 7.28
CA THR A 64 -11.97 -10.46 8.43
C THR A 64 -10.44 -10.53 8.29
N GLU A 65 -9.89 -9.87 7.26
CA GLU A 65 -8.48 -9.87 6.89
C GLU A 65 -7.97 -11.27 6.46
N ALA A 66 -8.88 -12.18 6.12
CA ALA A 66 -8.50 -13.50 5.61
C ALA A 66 -8.24 -13.42 4.11
N LYS A 67 -7.10 -13.97 3.66
CA LYS A 67 -6.78 -14.08 2.23
C LYS A 67 -7.80 -14.98 1.53
N VAL A 68 -8.46 -14.44 0.51
CA VAL A 68 -9.47 -15.14 -0.29
C VAL A 68 -9.08 -15.24 -1.76
N THR A 69 -9.67 -16.22 -2.45
CA THR A 69 -9.51 -16.46 -3.90
C THR A 69 -10.84 -16.61 -4.63
N SER A 70 -11.95 -16.44 -3.90
CA SER A 70 -13.33 -16.52 -4.38
C SER A 70 -14.13 -15.42 -3.69
N PRO A 71 -15.07 -14.74 -4.39
CA PRO A 71 -15.45 -14.95 -5.80
C PRO A 71 -14.45 -14.37 -6.82
N LEU A 72 -13.44 -13.62 -6.35
CA LEU A 72 -12.43 -12.98 -7.20
C LEU A 72 -11.04 -13.51 -6.88
N MET A 73 -10.19 -13.61 -7.91
CA MET A 73 -8.77 -13.88 -7.81
C MET A 73 -7.99 -12.80 -8.55
N VAL A 74 -6.80 -12.45 -8.02
CA VAL A 74 -5.86 -11.53 -8.65
C VAL A 74 -4.74 -12.28 -9.36
N LEU A 75 -4.29 -11.77 -10.51
CA LEU A 75 -3.19 -12.33 -11.29
C LEU A 75 -2.28 -11.20 -11.80
N PRO A 76 -0.94 -11.41 -11.85
CA PRO A 76 -0.22 -12.55 -11.28
C PRO A 76 -0.09 -12.41 -9.75
N THR A 77 -0.17 -13.52 -9.02
CA THR A 77 -0.07 -13.52 -7.54
C THR A 77 1.35 -13.28 -7.03
N GLY A 78 2.35 -13.41 -7.90
CA GLY A 78 3.75 -12.99 -7.70
C GLY A 78 4.38 -12.59 -9.03
N ALA A 79 5.27 -11.61 -9.03
CA ALA A 79 5.92 -11.12 -10.24
C ALA A 79 6.60 -12.26 -11.02
N ALA A 80 6.28 -12.37 -12.31
CA ALA A 80 7.08 -13.10 -13.26
C ALA A 80 8.47 -12.43 -13.34
N HIS A 81 9.51 -13.27 -13.40
CA HIS A 81 10.93 -12.92 -13.38
C HIS A 81 11.32 -11.74 -14.27
#